data_AF-A0A3N0Z430-F1
#
_entry.id   AF-A0A3N0Z430-F1
#
_cell.length_a   1.000
_cell.length_b   1.000
_cell.length_c   1.000
_cell.angle_alpha   90.00
_cell.angle_beta   90.00
_cell.angle_gamma   90.00
#
_symmetry.space_group_name_H-M   'P 1'
#
loop_
_entity.id
_entity.type
_entity.pdbx_description
1 polymer ?
#
loop_
_entity_poly.entity_id
_entity_poly.type
_entity_poly.pdbx_seq_one_letter_code
_entity_poly.pdbx_strand_id
1 'polypeptide(L)'
;MQDFAMKYWRDQGTPVENLRMGFATYGRTFSLASGDSGVGAPTSGPASAGNFTSEAGFWSYYEICTFLQGATVKWIDDQKVPYATKGQDWVGFDNKESFTNKVNYLKENKFGGAFVWALDLDDFAGQFCGQGNYPLIGHLRLLLDTGTVQAYFCHIRKKNMLWYIIIIT
;
A
#
# COMPACT_ATOMS: atom_id res chain seq x y z
N MET A 1 2.49 10.23 -1.71
CA MET A 1 1.18 10.50 -2.34
C MET A 1 1.33 10.31 -3.84
N GLN A 2 0.38 9.68 -4.54
CA GLN A 2 0.45 9.39 -5.99
C GLN A 2 0.06 10.58 -6.88
N ASP A 3 0.32 11.81 -6.41
CA ASP A 3 -0.25 13.03 -6.96
C ASP A 3 0.15 13.29 -8.43
N PHE A 4 1.46 13.25 -8.71
CA PHE A 4 1.98 13.51 -10.04
C PHE A 4 1.41 12.57 -11.11
N ALA A 5 1.44 11.25 -10.86
CA ALA A 5 1.00 10.26 -11.84
C ALA A 5 -0.49 10.39 -12.17
N MET A 6 -1.33 10.65 -11.17
CA MET A 6 -2.78 10.82 -11.39
C MET A 6 -3.09 12.09 -12.16
N LYS A 7 -2.44 13.22 -11.80
CA LYS A 7 -2.59 14.49 -12.52
C LYS A 7 -2.07 14.38 -13.95
N TYR A 8 -0.94 13.71 -14.16
CA TYR A 8 -0.38 13.51 -15.50
C TYR A 8 -1.39 12.83 -16.43
N TRP A 9 -1.98 11.70 -16.05
CA TRP A 9 -2.95 11.01 -16.89
C TRP A 9 -4.21 11.82 -17.17
N ARG A 10 -4.70 12.56 -16.17
CA ARG A 10 -5.80 13.52 -16.34
C ARG A 10 -5.44 14.60 -17.37
N ASP A 11 -4.27 15.21 -17.22
CA ASP A 11 -3.82 16.34 -18.04
C ASP A 11 -3.47 15.91 -19.48
N GLN A 12 -3.16 14.62 -19.68
CA GLN A 12 -3.05 13.98 -21.00
C GLN A 12 -4.41 13.57 -21.62
N GLY A 13 -5.53 13.92 -20.99
CA GLY A 13 -6.88 13.74 -21.56
C GLY A 13 -7.63 12.49 -21.10
N THR A 14 -7.14 11.78 -20.08
CA THR A 14 -7.91 10.66 -19.49
C THR A 14 -9.08 11.22 -18.69
N PRO A 15 -10.33 10.81 -18.97
CA PRO A 15 -11.48 11.22 -18.16
C PRO A 15 -11.30 10.82 -16.69
N VAL A 16 -11.56 11.74 -15.76
CA VAL A 16 -11.28 11.56 -14.32
C VAL A 16 -12.09 10.39 -13.73
N GLU A 17 -13.30 10.18 -14.22
CA GLU A 17 -14.19 9.07 -13.89
C GLU A 17 -13.67 7.70 -14.34
N ASN A 18 -12.63 7.65 -15.16
CA ASN A 18 -11.94 6.42 -15.57
C ASN A 18 -10.60 6.22 -14.84
N LEU A 19 -10.11 7.24 -14.13
CA LEU A 19 -8.90 7.12 -13.32
C LEU A 19 -9.21 6.37 -12.04
N ARG A 20 -8.41 5.33 -11.74
CA ARG A 20 -8.51 4.52 -10.53
C ARG A 20 -7.18 4.60 -9.77
N MET A 21 -7.18 5.11 -8.55
CA MET A 21 -5.96 5.21 -7.75
C MET A 21 -5.59 3.84 -7.15
N GLY A 22 -4.33 3.45 -7.24
CA GLY A 22 -3.84 2.20 -6.66
C GLY A 22 -3.62 2.28 -5.16
N PHE A 23 -3.96 1.23 -4.44
CA PHE A 23 -3.73 1.07 -3.01
C PHE A 23 -2.90 -0.19 -2.79
N ALA A 24 -1.78 -0.04 -2.10
CA ALA A 24 -0.87 -1.15 -1.82
C ALA A 24 -1.20 -1.76 -0.47
N THR A 25 -1.33 -3.07 -0.41
CA THR A 25 -1.37 -3.86 0.83
C THR A 25 -0.03 -4.57 1.04
N TYR A 26 1.05 -3.90 0.67
CA TYR A 26 2.43 -4.36 0.79
C TYR A 26 3.35 -3.16 1.01
N GLY A 27 4.61 -3.42 1.33
CA GLY A 27 5.65 -2.40 1.39
C GLY A 27 6.90 -2.81 0.62
N ARG A 28 7.71 -1.81 0.30
CA ARG A 28 9.05 -2.00 -0.28
C ARG A 28 10.10 -1.81 0.79
N THR A 29 11.05 -2.72 0.81
CA THR A 29 11.99 -2.88 1.92
C THR A 29 13.42 -2.74 1.45
N PHE A 30 14.26 -2.15 2.30
CA PHE A 30 15.66 -1.87 2.01
C PHE A 30 16.52 -2.20 3.22
N SER A 31 17.76 -2.62 2.97
CA SER A 31 18.79 -2.72 4.00
C SER A 31 19.61 -1.44 4.01
N LEU A 32 19.65 -0.76 5.15
CA LEU A 32 20.37 0.50 5.36
C LEU A 32 21.88 0.22 5.41
N ALA A 33 22.65 1.00 4.66
CA ALA A 33 24.11 0.89 4.60
C ALA A 33 24.81 1.60 5.77
N SER A 34 24.07 2.39 6.56
CA SER A 34 24.61 3.19 7.67
C SER A 34 23.58 3.31 8.81
N GLY A 35 23.91 4.06 9.86
CA GLY A 35 22.96 4.39 10.94
C GLY A 35 21.90 5.42 10.56
N ASP A 36 21.98 6.04 9.37
CA ASP A 36 20.92 6.93 8.87
C ASP A 36 19.69 6.11 8.47
N SER A 37 18.52 6.60 8.88
CA SER A 37 17.21 5.98 8.71
C SER A 37 16.17 6.94 8.13
N GLY A 38 16.59 8.13 7.71
CA GLY A 38 15.73 9.08 7.00
C GLY A 38 15.30 8.56 5.63
N VAL A 39 14.26 9.19 5.07
CA VAL A 39 13.89 8.96 3.67
C VAL A 39 15.06 9.40 2.78
N GLY A 40 15.48 8.51 1.88
CA GLY A 40 16.65 8.76 1.01
C GLY A 40 17.99 8.37 1.64
N ALA A 41 18.00 7.75 2.83
CA ALA A 41 19.21 7.21 3.43
C ALA A 41 19.89 6.18 2.50
N PRO A 42 21.24 6.09 2.48
CA PRO A 42 21.96 5.12 1.67
C PRO A 42 21.59 3.67 2.01
N THR A 43 21.39 2.85 0.98
CA THR A 43 21.02 1.43 1.13
C THR A 43 22.09 0.52 0.54
N SER A 44 22.27 -0.66 1.14
CA SER A 44 23.15 -1.73 0.62
C SER A 44 22.41 -2.67 -0.34
N GLY A 45 21.09 -2.51 -0.47
CA GLY A 45 20.25 -3.31 -1.35
C GLY A 45 18.84 -3.50 -0.79
N PRO A 46 18.06 -4.43 -1.38
CA PRO A 46 16.77 -4.84 -0.82
C PRO A 46 16.96 -5.49 0.55
N ALA A 47 15.98 -5.34 1.45
CA ALA A 47 15.98 -6.13 2.68
C ALA A 47 15.73 -7.63 2.38
N SER A 48 16.01 -8.48 3.37
CA SER A 48 15.78 -9.92 3.27
C SER A 48 14.33 -10.24 2.87
N ALA A 49 14.18 -11.34 2.13
CA ALA A 49 12.88 -11.84 1.72
C ALA A 49 11.97 -12.09 2.93
N GLY A 50 10.68 -11.74 2.79
CA GLY A 50 9.67 -12.06 3.80
C GLY A 50 9.44 -13.56 3.92
N ASN A 51 9.04 -14.02 5.11
CA ASN A 51 8.82 -15.44 5.40
C ASN A 51 7.75 -16.09 4.50
N PHE A 52 6.78 -15.31 4.04
CA PHE A 52 5.66 -15.77 3.23
C PHE A 52 5.81 -15.33 1.78
N THR A 53 6.14 -14.07 1.54
CA THR A 53 6.29 -13.52 0.19
C THR A 53 7.52 -14.05 -0.54
N SER A 54 8.57 -14.44 0.18
CA SER A 54 9.80 -15.02 -0.37
C SER A 54 10.47 -14.17 -1.46
N GLU A 55 10.23 -12.85 -1.47
CA GLU A 55 10.80 -11.89 -2.40
C GLU A 55 11.61 -10.85 -1.63
N ALA A 56 12.91 -10.73 -1.93
CA ALA A 56 13.76 -9.71 -1.33
C ALA A 56 13.27 -8.30 -1.74
N GLY A 57 13.22 -7.38 -0.78
CA GLY A 57 12.75 -6.01 -1.05
C GLY A 57 11.24 -5.83 -1.07
N PHE A 58 10.47 -6.86 -0.70
CA PHE A 58 9.02 -6.86 -0.76
C PHE A 58 8.43 -7.62 0.44
N TRP A 59 7.58 -6.97 1.22
CA TRP A 59 6.82 -7.61 2.30
C TRP A 59 5.32 -7.30 2.14
N SER A 60 4.50 -8.31 2.39
CA SER A 60 3.04 -8.15 2.55
C SER A 60 2.72 -7.29 3.78
N TYR A 61 1.50 -6.73 3.85
CA TYR A 61 1.08 -5.94 5.02
C TYR A 61 1.08 -6.78 6.30
N TYR A 62 0.70 -8.07 6.24
CA TYR A 62 0.72 -8.95 7.41
C TYR A 62 2.15 -9.30 7.88
N GLU A 63 3.12 -9.39 6.97
CA GLU A 63 4.55 -9.49 7.34
C GLU A 63 5.04 -8.20 7.99
N ILE A 64 4.64 -7.04 7.45
CA ILE A 64 4.96 -5.74 8.03
C ILE A 64 4.40 -5.63 9.45
N CYS A 65 3.15 -6.02 9.71
CA CYS A 65 2.58 -6.02 11.05
C CYS A 65 3.43 -6.79 12.08
N THR A 66 4.00 -7.93 11.66
CA THR A 66 4.94 -8.69 12.50
C THR A 66 6.25 -7.93 12.68
N PHE A 67 6.78 -7.33 11.62
CA PHE A 67 8.00 -6.51 11.68
C PHE A 67 7.86 -5.29 12.60
N LEU A 68 6.68 -4.66 12.63
CA LEU A 68 6.41 -3.47 13.44
C LEU A 68 6.59 -3.70 14.95
N GLN A 69 6.53 -4.95 15.41
CA GLN A 69 6.85 -5.29 16.79
C GLN A 69 8.33 -4.96 17.09
N GLY A 70 8.55 -3.95 17.93
CA GLY A 70 9.88 -3.43 18.28
C GLY A 70 10.52 -2.55 17.20
N ALA A 71 9.81 -2.18 16.15
CA ALA A 71 10.30 -1.23 15.15
C ALA A 71 9.99 0.23 15.57
N THR A 72 10.78 1.16 15.05
CA THR A 72 10.45 2.59 15.11
C THR A 72 9.63 2.95 13.90
N VAL A 73 8.43 3.51 14.10
CA VAL A 73 7.54 3.97 13.02
C VAL A 73 7.63 5.50 12.93
N LYS A 74 7.79 6.00 11.72
CA LYS A 74 7.82 7.44 11.40
C LYS A 74 6.87 7.74 10.26
N TRP A 75 6.43 8.98 10.18
CA TRP A 75 5.51 9.47 9.15
C TRP A 75 6.25 10.34 8.15
N ILE A 76 5.94 10.19 6.86
CA ILE A 76 6.46 11.05 5.79
C ILE A 76 5.37 12.05 5.42
N ASP A 77 5.48 13.27 5.92
CA ASP A 77 4.40 14.27 5.78
C ASP A 77 4.06 14.62 4.34
N ASP A 78 5.06 14.77 3.48
CA ASP A 78 4.85 15.11 2.06
C ASP A 78 4.18 13.97 1.29
N GLN A 79 4.44 12.73 1.71
CA GLN A 79 3.93 11.55 1.03
C GLN A 79 2.65 11.00 1.67
N LYS A 80 2.32 11.43 2.90
CA LYS A 80 1.19 10.95 3.71
C LYS A 80 1.17 9.43 3.85
N VAL A 81 2.34 8.84 4.11
CA VAL A 81 2.54 7.40 4.33
C VAL A 81 3.53 7.16 5.47
N PRO A 82 3.42 6.04 6.18
CA PRO A 82 4.40 5.64 7.18
C PRO A 82 5.63 4.97 6.56
N TYR A 83 6.71 4.97 7.31
CA TYR A 83 7.80 4.01 7.17
C TYR A 83 8.22 3.50 8.54
N ALA A 84 8.84 2.32 8.58
CA ALA A 84 9.32 1.72 9.81
C ALA A 84 10.76 1.21 9.66
N THR A 85 11.51 1.24 10.77
CA THR A 85 12.91 0.81 10.80
C THR A 85 13.20 -0.05 12.01
N LYS A 86 13.97 -1.12 11.82
CA LYS A 86 14.44 -2.01 12.90
C LYS A 86 15.79 -2.60 12.52
N GLY A 87 16.82 -2.31 13.31
CA GLY A 87 18.20 -2.65 12.92
C GLY A 87 18.56 -1.95 11.61
N GLN A 88 18.98 -2.73 10.61
CA GLN A 88 19.27 -2.22 9.26
C GLN A 88 18.06 -2.27 8.33
N ASP A 89 16.94 -2.87 8.73
CA ASP A 89 15.79 -2.99 7.83
C ASP A 89 14.96 -1.71 7.86
N TRP A 90 14.59 -1.24 6.67
CA TRP A 90 13.72 -0.11 6.43
C TRP A 90 12.55 -0.56 5.55
N VAL A 91 11.33 -0.19 5.89
CA VAL A 91 10.13 -0.50 5.09
C VAL A 91 9.24 0.72 4.95
N GLY A 92 8.91 1.06 3.71
CA GLY A 92 7.87 2.04 3.37
C GLY A 92 6.61 1.28 2.99
N PHE A 93 5.49 1.62 3.61
CA PHE A 93 4.24 0.86 3.48
C PHE A 93 3.03 1.77 3.61
N ASP A 94 1.84 1.20 3.45
CA ASP A 94 0.56 1.86 3.71
C ASP A 94 -0.10 1.32 4.98
N ASN A 95 -0.85 2.17 5.67
CA ASN A 95 -1.70 1.81 6.80
C ASN A 95 -3.10 2.44 6.65
N LYS A 96 -3.97 2.27 7.66
CA LYS A 96 -5.33 2.84 7.62
C LYS A 96 -5.33 4.37 7.48
N GLU A 97 -4.37 5.07 8.09
CA GLU A 97 -4.26 6.53 8.02
C GLU A 97 -3.85 7.00 6.62
N SER A 98 -2.84 6.36 6.01
CA SER A 98 -2.44 6.69 4.64
C SER A 98 -3.55 6.36 3.64
N PHE A 99 -4.30 5.28 3.86
CA PHE A 99 -5.50 4.96 3.09
C PHE A 99 -6.55 6.05 3.21
N THR A 100 -6.85 6.55 4.41
CA THR A 100 -7.77 7.69 4.61
C THR A 100 -7.32 8.92 3.83
N ASN A 101 -6.05 9.30 3.93
CA ASN A 101 -5.51 10.46 3.20
C ASN A 101 -5.60 10.29 1.67
N LYS A 102 -5.28 9.09 1.16
CA LYS A 102 -5.39 8.77 -0.27
C LYS A 102 -6.82 8.78 -0.77
N VAL A 103 -7.79 8.29 0.02
CA VAL A 103 -9.22 8.33 -0.36
C VAL A 103 -9.76 9.76 -0.34
N ASN A 104 -9.36 10.59 0.63
CA ASN A 104 -9.74 12.00 0.64
C ASN A 104 -9.25 12.70 -0.62
N TYR A 105 -7.97 12.51 -0.97
CA TYR A 105 -7.40 13.02 -2.21
C TYR A 105 -8.12 12.50 -3.47
N LEU A 106 -8.46 11.21 -3.50
CA LEU A 106 -9.25 10.60 -4.58
C LEU A 106 -10.60 11.28 -4.77
N LYS A 107 -11.34 11.51 -3.67
CA LYS A 107 -12.65 12.17 -3.68
C LYS A 107 -12.55 13.64 -4.09
N GLU A 108 -11.59 14.39 -3.55
CA GLU A 108 -11.35 15.80 -3.87
C GLU A 108 -11.06 16.00 -5.37
N ASN A 109 -10.34 15.07 -5.99
CA ASN A 109 -10.01 15.11 -7.41
C ASN A 109 -11.05 14.41 -8.31
N LYS A 110 -12.14 13.89 -7.74
CA LYS A 110 -13.23 13.21 -8.46
C LYS A 110 -12.74 12.06 -9.34
N PHE A 111 -11.72 11.33 -8.89
CA PHE A 111 -11.31 10.10 -9.58
C PHE A 111 -12.38 9.03 -9.41
N GLY A 112 -12.63 8.25 -10.45
CA GLY A 112 -13.77 7.33 -10.45
C GLY A 112 -13.62 6.07 -9.60
N GLY A 113 -12.57 5.95 -8.77
CA GLY A 113 -12.44 4.86 -7.82
C GLY A 113 -11.02 4.48 -7.44
N ALA A 114 -10.90 3.32 -6.81
CA ALA A 114 -9.64 2.77 -6.33
C ALA A 114 -9.39 1.37 -6.92
N PHE A 115 -8.15 0.91 -6.89
CA PHE A 115 -7.87 -0.51 -7.00
C PHE A 115 -6.85 -0.95 -5.96
N VAL A 116 -6.87 -2.22 -5.57
CA VAL A 116 -5.94 -2.76 -4.57
C VAL A 116 -5.00 -3.78 -5.19
N TRP A 117 -3.71 -3.65 -4.88
CA TRP A 117 -2.72 -4.69 -5.06
C TRP A 117 -2.14 -5.09 -3.70
N ALA A 118 -2.43 -6.27 -3.17
CA ALA A 118 -3.40 -7.27 -3.63
C ALA A 118 -4.16 -7.87 -2.44
N LEU A 119 -5.22 -8.63 -2.71
CA LEU A 119 -6.05 -9.26 -1.68
C LEU A 119 -5.27 -10.10 -0.68
N ASP A 120 -4.43 -10.98 -1.21
CA ASP A 120 -3.66 -11.96 -0.45
C ASP A 120 -2.50 -11.34 0.34
N LEU A 121 -2.23 -10.04 0.18
CA LEU A 121 -1.17 -9.32 0.89
C LEU A 121 -1.69 -8.51 2.08
N ASP A 122 -3.01 -8.28 2.17
CA ASP A 122 -3.63 -7.75 3.38
C ASP A 122 -3.67 -8.83 4.48
N ASP A 123 -3.96 -8.46 5.73
CA ASP A 123 -4.19 -9.46 6.79
C ASP A 123 -5.59 -10.11 6.63
N PHE A 124 -5.72 -10.90 5.56
CA PHE A 124 -6.98 -11.47 5.10
C PHE A 124 -7.64 -12.39 6.14
N ALA A 125 -6.85 -13.06 6.97
CA ALA A 125 -7.31 -13.93 8.04
C ALA A 125 -7.37 -13.25 9.43
N GLY A 126 -6.90 -12.00 9.54
CA GLY A 126 -6.90 -11.24 10.79
C GLY A 126 -5.96 -11.80 11.87
N GLN A 127 -4.92 -12.53 11.48
CA GLN A 127 -4.06 -13.29 12.40
C GLN A 127 -2.78 -12.56 12.80
N PHE A 128 -2.38 -11.50 12.08
CA PHE A 128 -1.05 -10.90 12.21
C PHE A 128 -1.09 -9.49 12.79
N CYS A 129 -2.06 -8.68 12.38
CA CYS A 129 -2.12 -7.26 12.71
C CYS A 129 -2.99 -6.96 13.95
N GLY A 130 -3.83 -7.90 14.39
CA GLY A 130 -4.79 -7.68 15.47
C GLY A 130 -5.89 -6.66 15.12
N GLN A 131 -6.17 -6.48 13.82
CA GLN A 131 -7.09 -5.45 13.30
C GLN A 131 -8.35 -6.05 12.63
N GLY A 132 -8.59 -7.34 12.79
CA GLY A 132 -9.64 -8.09 12.10
C GLY A 132 -9.24 -8.49 10.67
N ASN A 133 -10.16 -9.12 9.95
CA ASN A 133 -9.94 -9.62 8.59
C ASN A 133 -9.92 -8.46 7.57
N TYR A 134 -9.01 -8.51 6.61
CA TYR A 134 -8.85 -7.51 5.56
C TYR A 134 -8.85 -6.07 6.10
N PRO A 135 -7.96 -5.73 7.05
CA PRO A 135 -8.02 -4.46 7.76
C PRO A 135 -7.82 -3.25 6.84
N LEU A 136 -7.00 -3.35 5.78
CA LEU A 136 -6.80 -2.24 4.85
C LEU A 136 -7.89 -2.20 3.78
N ILE A 137 -8.23 -3.35 3.19
CA ILE A 137 -9.23 -3.41 2.11
C ILE A 137 -10.63 -3.13 2.65
N GLY A 138 -10.97 -3.66 3.83
CA GLY A 138 -12.21 -3.35 4.52
C GLY A 138 -12.31 -1.87 4.88
N HIS A 139 -11.21 -1.25 5.32
CA HIS A 139 -11.15 0.19 5.59
C HIS A 139 -11.33 1.03 4.31
N LEU A 140 -10.67 0.66 3.21
CA LEU A 140 -10.84 1.30 1.91
C LEU A 140 -12.31 1.26 1.46
N ARG A 141 -12.94 0.08 1.57
CA ARG A 141 -14.36 -0.09 1.26
C ARG A 141 -15.23 0.86 2.09
N LEU A 142 -15.05 0.90 3.42
CA LEU A 142 -15.82 1.80 4.29
C LEU A 142 -15.65 3.28 3.91
N LEU A 143 -14.44 3.68 3.51
CA LEU A 143 -14.16 5.04 3.09
C LEU A 143 -14.83 5.39 1.75
N LEU A 144 -15.02 4.42 0.84
CA LEU A 144 -15.65 4.63 -0.46
C LEU A 144 -17.19 4.47 -0.40
N ASP A 145 -17.70 3.54 0.41
CA ASP A 145 -19.13 3.19 0.59
C ASP A 145 -19.99 4.30 1.24
N THR A 146 -19.42 5.47 1.55
CA THR A 146 -20.20 6.69 1.83
C THR A 146 -21.04 7.18 0.63
N GLY A 147 -20.96 6.49 -0.52
CA GLY A 147 -21.90 6.51 -1.64
C GLY A 147 -22.00 5.10 -2.26
N THR A 148 -23.03 4.83 -3.06
CA THR A 148 -23.30 3.52 -3.70
C THR A 148 -22.17 3.11 -4.65
N VAL A 149 -21.28 2.21 -4.20
CA VAL A 149 -20.06 1.78 -4.90
C VAL A 149 -20.05 0.25 -5.07
N GLN A 150 -19.57 -0.24 -6.22
CA GLN A 150 -19.45 -1.68 -6.54
C GLN A 150 -17.99 -2.12 -6.61
N ALA A 151 -17.66 -3.25 -5.98
CA ALA A 151 -16.35 -3.87 -6.06
C ALA A 151 -16.31 -4.93 -7.18
N TYR A 152 -15.35 -4.80 -8.08
CA TYR A 152 -15.09 -5.70 -9.20
C TYR A 152 -13.74 -6.38 -9.01
N PHE A 153 -13.66 -7.68 -9.27
CA PHE A 153 -12.39 -8.41 -9.26
C PHE A 153 -11.79 -8.43 -10.66
N CYS A 154 -10.57 -7.93 -10.79
CA CYS A 154 -9.75 -8.04 -11.99
C CYS A 154 -8.66 -9.10 -11.76
N HIS A 155 -8.61 -10.09 -12.66
CA HIS A 155 -7.65 -11.17 -12.59
C HIS A 155 -6.40 -10.81 -13.42
N ILE A 156 -5.25 -10.61 -12.76
CA ILE A 156 -3.99 -10.34 -13.44
C ILE A 156 -3.10 -11.59 -13.38
N ARG A 157 -2.79 -12.17 -14.54
CA ARG A 157 -1.77 -13.20 -14.69
C ARG A 157 -0.41 -12.57 -14.97
N LYS A 158 0.54 -12.75 -14.06
CA LYS A 158 1.99 -12.64 -14.37
C LYS A 158 2.53 -14.06 -14.45
N LYS A 159 3.53 -14.36 -15.31
CA LYS A 159 4.05 -15.73 -15.54
C LYS A 159 4.16 -16.51 -14.21
N ASN A 160 3.35 -17.56 -14.08
CA ASN A 160 3.25 -18.49 -12.94
C ASN A 160 2.68 -17.96 -11.60
N MET A 161 2.07 -16.77 -11.55
CA MET A 161 1.43 -16.25 -10.33
C MET A 161 0.12 -15.52 -10.65
N LEU A 162 -0.96 -15.95 -9.98
CA LEU A 162 -2.29 -15.39 -10.11
C LEU A 162 -2.47 -14.31 -9.04
N TRP A 163 -2.65 -13.06 -9.45
CA TRP A 163 -2.96 -11.96 -8.54
C TRP A 163 -4.40 -11.50 -8.74
N TYR A 164 -5.11 -11.33 -7.64
CA TYR A 164 -6.44 -10.73 -7.65
C TYR A 164 -6.33 -9.25 -7.31
N ILE A 165 -6.61 -8.41 -8.31
CA ILE A 165 -6.83 -6.97 -8.11
C ILE A 165 -8.31 -6.75 -7.81
N ILE A 166 -8.62 -5.97 -6.80
CA ILE A 166 -9.97 -5.42 -6.64
C ILE A 166 -9.99 -4.03 -7.23
N ILE A 167 -10.94 -3.74 -8.11
CA ILE A 167 -11.32 -2.39 -8.53
C ILE A 167 -12.57 -2.02 -7.73
N ILE A 168 -12.55 -0.89 -7.02
CA ILE A 168 -13.66 -0.37 -6.25
C ILE A 168 -14.13 0.91 -6.96
N THR A 169 -15.34 0.89 -7.51
CA THR A 169 -15.91 1.98 -8.34
C THR A 169 -17.13 2.62 -7.71
#